data_AF-L0IAE7-F1
#
_entry.id   AF-L0IAE7-F1
#
_cell.length_a   1.000
_cell.length_b   1.000
_cell.length_c   1.000
_cell.angle_alpha   90.00
_cell.angle_beta   90.00
_cell.angle_gamma   90.00
#
_symmetry.space_group_name_H-M   'P 1'
#
loop_
_entity.id
_entity.type
_entity.pdbx_description
1 polymer ?
#
loop_
_entity_poly.entity_id
_entity_poly.type
_entity_poly.pdbx_seq_one_letter_code
_entity_poly.pdbx_strand_id
1 'polypeptide(L)' 'MAGIVETIQLAGVLIFAIPAAIAGIDFLVFRGEPLLGGALVGLAIALVAIEQYLTTPGDLPGAVASRAEDALTVEPDEEE' A
#
# COMPACT_ATOMS: atom_id res chain seq x y z
N MET A 1 2.25 19.61 -6.86
CA MET A 1 0.93 19.12 -7.31
C MET A 1 1.00 17.62 -7.27
N ALA A 2 0.22 16.96 -6.42
CA ALA A 2 0.09 15.51 -6.41
C ALA A 2 -0.26 15.07 -7.84
N GLY A 3 0.62 14.27 -8.44
CA GLY A 3 0.54 13.94 -9.85
C GLY A 3 -0.63 13.00 -10.10
N ILE A 4 -1.22 13.07 -11.29
CA ILE A 4 -2.27 12.15 -11.76
C ILE A 4 -1.94 10.66 -11.47
N VAL A 5 -0.64 10.32 -11.44
CA VAL A 5 -0.12 9.00 -11.07
C VAL A 5 -0.53 8.57 -9.65
N GLU A 6 -0.48 9.47 -8.68
CA GLU A 6 -0.87 9.21 -7.28
C GLU A 6 -2.37 8.93 -7.19
N THR A 7 -3.17 9.65 -7.98
CA THR A 7 -4.62 9.42 -8.07
C THR A 7 -4.95 8.09 -8.74
N ILE A 8 -4.18 7.67 -9.75
CA ILE A 8 -4.35 6.40 -10.45
C ILE A 8 -3.95 5.22 -9.56
N GLN A 9 -2.88 5.34 -8.78
CA GLN A 9 -2.51 4.33 -7.80
C GLN A 9 -3.65 4.14 -6.80
N LEU A 10 -4.12 5.25 -6.19
CA LEU A 10 -5.21 5.22 -5.20
C LEU A 10 -6.46 4.56 -5.77
N ALA A 11 -6.82 4.91 -7.01
CA ALA A 11 -7.93 4.31 -7.72
C ALA A 11 -7.76 2.78 -7.90
N GLY A 12 -6.53 2.28 -8.07
CA GLY A 12 -6.22 0.86 -8.17
C GLY A 12 -6.49 0.08 -6.88
N VAL A 13 -6.09 0.61 -5.72
CA VAL A 13 -6.35 -0.05 -4.42
C VAL A 13 -7.82 -0.01 -4.04
N LEU A 14 -8.53 1.06 -4.40
CA LEU A 14 -9.96 1.19 -4.15
C LEU A 14 -10.80 0.08 -4.81
N ILE A 15 -10.32 -0.53 -5.90
CA ILE A 15 -10.97 -1.70 -6.54
C ILE A 15 -11.14 -2.85 -5.55
N PHE A 16 -10.21 -3.01 -4.60
CA PHE A 16 -10.26 -4.05 -3.57
C PHE A 16 -10.82 -3.53 -2.24
N ALA A 17 -10.48 -2.29 -1.86
CA ALA A 17 -10.91 -1.72 -0.59
C ALA A 17 -12.43 -1.46 -0.54
N ILE A 18 -13.03 -1.00 -1.63
CA ILE A 18 -14.48 -0.73 -1.71
C ILE A 18 -15.32 -2.00 -1.48
N PRO A 19 -15.13 -3.11 -2.23
CA PRO A 19 -15.93 -4.31 -2.00
C PRO A 19 -15.67 -4.90 -0.60
N ALA A 20 -14.45 -4.82 -0.07
CA ALA A 20 -14.15 -5.24 1.30
C ALA A 20 -14.88 -4.38 2.34
N ALA A 21 -14.94 -3.07 2.15
CA ALA A 21 -15.66 -2.16 3.04
C ALA A 21 -17.17 -2.40 3.00
N ILE A 22 -17.75 -2.60 1.81
CA ILE A 22 -19.18 -2.90 1.66
C ILE A 22 -19.51 -4.23 2.34
N ALA A 23 -18.72 -5.29 2.08
CA ALA A 23 -18.90 -6.57 2.74
C ALA A 23 -18.75 -6.46 4.26
N GLY A 24 -17.74 -5.73 4.73
CA GLY A 24 -17.50 -5.53 6.16
C GLY A 24 -18.64 -4.81 6.87
N ILE A 25 -19.20 -3.76 6.26
CA ILE A 25 -20.39 -3.08 6.76
C ILE A 25 -21.59 -4.04 6.79
N ASP A 26 -21.76 -4.88 5.77
CA ASP A 26 -22.86 -5.84 5.72
C ASP A 26 -22.80 -6.86 6.85
N PHE A 27 -21.62 -7.44 7.10
CA PHE A 27 -21.40 -8.36 8.20
C PHE A 27 -21.54 -7.69 9.57
N LEU A 28 -21.04 -6.46 9.72
CA LEU A 28 -21.02 -5.73 10.99
C LEU A 28 -22.42 -5.22 11.38
N VAL A 29 -23.17 -4.67 10.43
CA VAL A 29 -24.42 -3.95 10.69
C VAL A 29 -25.66 -4.80 10.44
N PHE A 30 -25.67 -5.60 9.36
CA PHE A 30 -26.88 -6.34 8.96
C PHE A 30 -26.88 -7.80 9.44
N ARG A 31 -25.71 -8.46 9.50
CA ARG A 31 -25.62 -9.88 9.89
C ARG A 31 -25.30 -10.11 11.38
N GLY A 32 -24.88 -9.06 12.10
CA GLY A 32 -24.55 -9.17 13.52
C GLY A 32 -23.29 -9.99 13.78
N GLU A 33 -22.36 -10.06 12.82
CA GLU A 33 -21.10 -10.78 12.91
C GLU A 33 -19.95 -9.77 13.06
N PRO A 34 -19.71 -9.21 14.26
CA PRO A 34 -18.82 -8.07 14.45
C PRO A 34 -17.35 -8.41 14.19
N LEU A 35 -16.94 -9.66 14.43
CA LEU A 35 -15.56 -10.10 14.21
C LEU A 35 -15.21 -10.07 12.71
N LEU A 36 -16.04 -10.71 11.87
CA LEU A 36 -15.84 -10.75 10.42
C LEU A 36 -16.04 -9.37 9.80
N GLY A 37 -17.10 -8.66 10.20
CA GLY A 37 -17.37 -7.31 9.71
C GLY A 37 -16.25 -6.33 10.06
N GLY A 38 -15.81 -6.33 11.31
CA GLY A 38 -14.69 -5.51 11.77
C GLY A 38 -13.37 -5.86 11.09
N ALA A 39 -13.08 -7.14 10.85
CA ALA A 39 -11.89 -7.56 10.13
C ALA A 39 -11.87 -7.05 8.68
N LEU A 40 -13.01 -7.13 7.98
CA LEU A 40 -13.13 -6.65 6.59
C LEU A 40 -13.05 -5.12 6.49
N VAL A 41 -13.69 -4.39 7.41
CA VAL A 41 -13.57 -2.92 7.47
C VAL A 41 -12.12 -2.51 7.82
N GLY A 42 -11.51 -3.18 8.80
CA GLY A 42 -10.12 -2.96 9.17
C GLY A 42 -9.16 -3.25 8.01
N LEU A 43 -9.40 -4.33 7.26
CA LEU A 43 -8.64 -4.65 6.04
C LEU A 43 -8.77 -3.55 5.00
N ALA A 44 -9.99 -3.06 4.73
CA ALA A 44 -10.20 -1.99 3.76
C ALA A 44 -9.44 -0.71 4.15
N ILE A 45 -9.48 -0.34 5.44
CA ILE A 45 -8.71 0.80 5.97
C ILE A 45 -7.20 0.55 5.82
N ALA A 46 -6.73 -0.65 6.16
CA ALA A 46 -5.32 -1.02 6.07
C ALA A 46 -4.81 -0.96 4.62
N LEU A 47 -5.58 -1.44 3.64
CA LEU A 47 -5.23 -1.38 2.22
C LEU A 47 -4.98 0.06 1.77
N VAL A 48 -5.88 0.98 2.13
CA VAL A 48 -5.75 2.40 1.79
C VAL A 48 -4.60 3.06 2.57
N ALA A 49 -4.43 2.72 3.85
CA ALA A 49 -3.37 3.29 4.68
C ALA A 49 -1.97 2.84 4.23
N ILE A 50 -1.80 1.57 3.87
CA ILE A 50 -0.55 1.02 3.35
C ILE A 50 -0.16 1.74 2.07
N GLU A 51 -1.11 1.92 1.17
CA GLU A 51 -0.85 2.65 -0.07
C GLU A 51 -0.43 4.09 0.19
N GLN A 52 -1.17 4.83 1.03
CA GLN A 52 -0.82 6.22 1.34
C GLN A 52 0.56 6.33 2.02
N TYR A 53 0.94 5.35 2.84
CA TYR A 53 2.24 5.32 3.50
C TYR A 53 3.39 4.96 2.56
N LEU A 54 3.20 3.99 1.66
CA LEU A 54 4.20 3.62 0.63
C LEU A 54 4.29 4.65 -0.51
N THR A 55 3.21 5.35 -0.80
CA THR A 55 3.17 6.33 -1.89
C THR A 55 3.57 7.73 -1.42
N THR A 56 3.82 7.93 -0.11
CA THR A 56 4.41 9.18 0.39
C THR A 56 5.78 9.37 -0.28
N PRO A 57 5.92 10.31 -1.24
CA PRO A 57 7.04 10.35 -2.17
C PRO A 57 8.37 10.78 -1.51
N GLY A 58 8.40 10.95 -0.18
CA GLY A 58 9.58 11.33 0.58
C GLY A 58 10.49 10.16 0.97
N ASP A 59 9.94 8.98 1.25
CA ASP A 59 10.72 7.92 1.94
C ASP A 59 11.19 6.77 1.03
N LEU A 60 10.60 6.61 -0.15
CA LEU A 60 10.96 5.52 -1.07
C LEU A 60 11.94 5.89 -2.20
N PRO A 61 11.90 7.06 -2.85
CA PRO A 61 12.80 7.30 -3.99
C PRO A 61 14.28 7.34 -3.58
N GLY A 62 14.62 7.75 -2.36
CA GLY A 62 15.99 7.70 -1.85
C GLY A 62 16.50 6.28 -1.59
N ALA A 63 15.68 5.42 -0.98
CA ALA A 63 16.10 4.08 -0.55
C ALA A 63 16.24 3.07 -1.70
N VAL A 64 15.51 3.23 -2.81
CA VAL A 64 15.73 2.43 -4.03
C VAL A 64 16.82 3.00 -4.94
N ALA A 65 17.02 4.32 -4.97
CA ALA A 65 18.14 4.93 -5.67
C ALA A 65 19.48 4.47 -5.06
N SER A 66 19.63 4.52 -3.74
CA SER A 66 20.86 4.08 -3.08
C SER A 66 21.14 2.58 -3.25
N ARG A 67 20.12 1.72 -3.29
CA ARG A 67 20.34 0.28 -3.55
C ARG A 67 20.71 -0.02 -5.00
N ALA A 68 20.24 0.78 -5.95
CA ALA A 68 20.67 0.65 -7.34
C ALA A 68 22.10 1.18 -7.54
N GLU A 69 22.47 2.27 -6.85
CA GLU A 69 23.85 2.81 -6.84
C GLU A 69 24.84 1.87 -6.13
N ASP A 70 24.47 1.30 -4.98
CA ASP A 70 25.27 0.29 -4.28
C ASP A 70 25.43 -0.98 -5.13
N ALA A 71 24.37 -1.47 -5.77
CA ALA A 71 24.43 -2.65 -6.63
C ALA A 71 25.26 -2.43 -7.91
N LEU A 72 25.45 -1.17 -8.34
CA LEU A 72 26.32 -0.80 -9.46
C LEU A 72 27.75 -0.46 -9.02
N THR A 73 27.96 -0.15 -7.74
CA THR A 73 29.27 0.20 -7.14
C THR A 73 29.99 -1.00 -6.51
N VAL A 74 29.37 -2.18 -6.45
CA VAL A 74 30.12 -3.43 -6.21
C VAL A 74 30.93 -3.75 -7.47
N GLU A 75 32.00 -2.99 -7.69
CA GLU A 75 33.16 -3.48 -8.43
C GLU A 75 33.66 -4.72 -7.67
N PRO A 76 33.94 -5.83 -8.37
CA PRO A 76 34.43 -7.02 -7.72
C PRO A 76 35.81 -6.69 -7.12
N ASP A 77 35.91 -6.78 -5.80
CA ASP A 77 37.20 -7.00 -5.14
C ASP A 77 37.71 -8.37 -5.61
N GLU A 78 38.52 -8.38 -6.68
CA GLU A 78 39.39 -9.50 -7.05
C GLU A 78 40.85 -9.04 -6.94
N GLU A 79 41.37 -9.23 -5.73
CA GLU A 79 42.67 -9.84 -5.35
C GLU A 79 44.01 -9.34 -5.98
N GLU A 80 44.94 -9.00 -5.06
CA GLU A 80 46.40 -8.68 -5.15
C GLU A 80 46.87 -7.24 -5.48
#